data_AF-A0A0C3Q714-F1
#
_entry.id   AF-A0A0C3Q714-F1
#
_cell.length_a   1.000
_cell.length_b   1.000
_cell.length_c   1.000
_cell.angle_alpha   90.00
_cell.angle_beta   90.00
_cell.angle_gamma   90.00
#
_symmetry.space_group_name_H-M   'P 1'
#
loop_
_entity.id
_entity.type
_entity.pdbx_description
1 polymer ?
#
loop_
_entity_poly.entity_id
_entity_poly.type
_entity_poly.pdbx_seq_one_letter_code
_entity_poly.pdbx_strand_id
1 'polypeptide(L)'
;MGTRTSILQTISAWIDDPNEPPIYWLSGMAGIGKSTIAHTIAEQEDKKHRLGASFFFSRAEADRRNHLLVYPTIAYQLAGFNDSLRESIVQALETDADIGGRQMQKQFDHLIAGPLSKLKLPGKTILFVLDALDECDLATGAVEILTRCAVELPRISKEIGVSLKLFLTSRPELHIHDQFNERSLQGAFNSFVLHDAEQSVVRADIELFLTQRLGDLAIHYRVSQPWPTAEEIKALALRSDNLFVFASTTINFIGGVKSGRALQHRLDRLLKPDPNNSTSAYAQLDALYCQVLVDAENELEETLPNPKETFRKVLETIVLLLNPLPVTSLAELLSLEMDDVLTATQDLRSILIIPDDPTSSKTIHIFHPSFYDFITSTGRDSKGFMIATIHAGGREGVCVMAYFPDGQRIATGDETGRITVWSTSTGAEIVSMQEQEYGSKRKIESLAVSGDGSRIASLHQRIYQPKQINLWDATAGGGSLLGKIGGPVSTIQSIAFSPIEMILASVASDGTLQTWD
;
A
#
# COMPACT_ATOMS: atom_id res chain seq x y z
N MET A 1 18.31 23.37 -18.00
CA MET A 1 18.14 23.06 -19.44
C MET A 1 19.18 22.07 -20.00
N GLY A 2 20.38 21.90 -19.42
CA GLY A 2 21.42 20.99 -19.95
C GLY A 2 21.34 19.51 -19.54
N THR A 3 20.81 19.20 -18.34
CA THR A 3 20.88 17.86 -17.74
C THR A 3 19.98 16.81 -18.41
N ARG A 4 18.84 17.23 -18.97
CA ARG A 4 17.90 16.30 -19.61
C ARG A 4 18.39 15.81 -20.98
N THR A 5 19.09 16.67 -21.72
CA THR A 5 19.66 16.32 -23.02
C THR A 5 20.84 15.37 -22.88
N SER A 6 21.66 15.52 -21.84
CA SER A 6 22.74 14.58 -21.55
C SER A 6 22.21 13.20 -21.15
N ILE A 7 21.17 13.12 -20.30
CA ILE A 7 20.56 11.85 -19.92
C ILE A 7 19.97 11.12 -21.15
N LEU A 8 19.26 11.83 -22.02
CA LEU A 8 18.73 11.24 -23.25
C LEU A 8 19.84 10.72 -24.18
N GLN A 9 20.97 11.43 -24.26
CA GLN A 9 22.14 10.96 -25.03
C GLN A 9 22.76 9.72 -24.41
N THR A 10 22.90 9.67 -23.07
CA THR A 10 23.38 8.48 -22.35
C THR A 10 22.47 7.29 -22.57
N ILE A 11 21.15 7.46 -22.47
CA ILE A 11 20.18 6.39 -22.71
C ILE A 11 20.23 5.94 -24.17
N SER A 12 20.33 6.86 -25.14
CA SER A 12 20.45 6.48 -26.55
C SER A 12 21.73 5.70 -26.84
N ALA A 13 22.87 6.11 -26.27
CA ALA A 13 24.12 5.38 -26.39
C ALA A 13 24.02 3.99 -25.76
N TRP A 14 23.38 3.90 -24.59
CA TRP A 14 23.07 2.63 -23.96
C TRP A 14 22.19 1.75 -24.85
N ILE A 15 21.12 2.26 -25.48
CA ILE A 15 20.25 1.47 -26.38
C ILE A 15 21.04 0.90 -27.55
N ASP A 16 21.97 1.67 -28.11
CA ASP A 16 22.71 1.30 -29.32
C ASP A 16 23.88 0.32 -29.06
N ASP A 17 24.39 0.21 -27.82
CA ASP A 17 25.51 -0.70 -27.49
C ASP A 17 25.04 -2.11 -27.06
N PRO A 18 25.23 -3.17 -27.86
CA PRO A 18 24.79 -4.52 -27.52
C PRO A 18 25.57 -5.18 -26.36
N ASN A 19 26.70 -4.61 -25.92
CA ASN A 19 27.49 -5.13 -24.80
C ASN A 19 27.05 -4.56 -23.45
N GLU A 20 26.30 -3.47 -23.46
CA GLU A 20 25.71 -2.90 -22.26
C GLU A 20 24.65 -3.83 -21.67
N PRO A 21 24.40 -3.75 -20.35
CA PRO A 21 23.39 -4.55 -19.69
C PRO A 21 22.00 -4.36 -20.34
N PRO A 22 21.19 -5.42 -20.48
CA PRO A 22 19.91 -5.35 -21.17
C PRO A 22 18.85 -4.50 -20.46
N ILE A 23 19.03 -4.14 -19.19
CA ILE A 23 18.07 -3.32 -18.45
C ILE A 23 18.73 -2.01 -18.03
N TYR A 24 18.04 -0.90 -18.26
CA TYR A 24 18.42 0.43 -17.78
C TYR A 24 17.33 0.94 -16.87
N TRP A 25 17.69 1.27 -15.65
CA TRP A 25 16.75 1.75 -14.65
C TRP A 25 17.07 3.19 -14.25
N LEU A 26 16.15 4.09 -14.60
CA LEU A 26 16.18 5.48 -14.19
C LEU A 26 15.39 5.65 -12.89
N SER A 27 16.11 5.76 -11.78
CA SER A 27 15.54 6.00 -10.46
C SER A 27 15.56 7.48 -10.11
N GLY A 28 14.47 8.00 -9.53
CA GLY A 28 14.43 9.38 -9.04
C GLY A 28 13.06 9.80 -8.53
N MET A 29 12.99 10.93 -7.83
CA MET A 29 11.75 11.40 -7.22
C MET A 29 10.71 11.90 -8.25
N ALA A 30 9.47 12.07 -7.79
CA ALA A 30 8.39 12.62 -8.61
C ALA A 30 8.73 14.03 -9.10
N GLY A 31 8.28 14.39 -10.31
CA GLY A 31 8.49 15.73 -10.87
C GLY A 31 9.85 15.99 -11.55
N ILE A 32 10.80 15.06 -11.49
CA ILE A 32 12.11 15.18 -12.19
C ILE A 32 11.99 14.96 -13.71
N GLY A 33 10.80 14.58 -14.20
CA GLY A 33 10.53 14.38 -15.62
C GLY A 33 10.92 13.00 -16.15
N LYS A 34 11.02 11.98 -15.28
CA LYS A 34 11.29 10.58 -15.66
C LYS A 34 10.26 10.05 -16.66
N SER A 35 8.97 10.21 -16.39
CA SER A 35 7.90 9.86 -17.32
C SER A 35 8.01 10.61 -18.63
N THR A 36 8.40 11.89 -18.58
CA THR A 36 8.64 12.65 -19.81
C THR A 36 9.85 12.11 -20.58
N ILE A 37 10.91 11.64 -19.91
CA ILE A 37 12.05 10.95 -20.54
C ILE A 37 11.59 9.62 -21.14
N ALA A 38 10.85 8.80 -20.40
CA ALA A 38 10.31 7.52 -20.88
C ALA A 38 9.45 7.69 -22.13
N HIS A 39 8.50 8.64 -22.12
CA HIS A 39 7.71 8.98 -23.29
C HIS A 39 8.56 9.46 -24.46
N THR A 40 9.56 10.31 -24.21
CA THR A 40 10.46 10.82 -25.27
C THR A 40 11.25 9.68 -25.91
N ILE A 41 11.79 8.76 -25.10
CA ILE A 41 12.55 7.60 -25.58
C ILE A 41 11.63 6.64 -26.35
N ALA A 42 10.45 6.33 -25.83
CA ALA A 42 9.48 5.49 -26.52
C ALA A 42 9.12 6.08 -27.91
N GLU A 43 8.81 7.37 -27.98
CA GLU A 43 8.47 8.03 -29.26
C GLU A 43 9.66 8.05 -30.24
N GLN A 44 10.89 8.27 -29.75
CA GLN A 44 12.09 8.26 -30.59
C GLN A 44 12.39 6.87 -31.17
N GLU A 45 12.22 5.81 -30.36
CA GLU A 45 12.51 4.45 -30.76
C GLU A 45 11.39 3.81 -31.58
N ASP A 46 10.14 4.26 -31.40
CA ASP A 46 9.01 3.90 -32.27
C ASP A 46 9.23 4.43 -33.70
N LYS A 47 9.70 5.68 -33.85
CA LYS A 47 10.09 6.26 -35.15
C LYS A 47 11.22 5.49 -35.85
N LYS A 48 12.06 4.77 -35.08
CA LYS A 48 13.12 3.90 -35.61
C LYS A 48 12.63 2.46 -35.84
N HIS A 49 11.37 2.16 -35.55
CA HIS A 49 10.79 0.80 -35.54
C HIS A 49 11.59 -0.18 -34.66
N ARG A 50 12.03 0.30 -33.49
CA ARG A 50 12.74 -0.48 -32.47
C ARG A 50 11.96 -0.62 -31.16
N LEU A 51 10.90 0.16 -30.96
CA LEU A 51 10.00 0.01 -29.81
C LEU A 51 9.15 -1.25 -30.00
N GLY A 52 9.45 -2.30 -29.21
CA GLY A 52 8.66 -3.53 -29.21
C GLY A 52 7.34 -3.38 -28.46
N ALA A 53 7.40 -2.79 -27.27
CA ALA A 53 6.22 -2.43 -26.50
C ALA A 53 6.53 -1.38 -25.42
N SER A 54 5.48 -0.72 -24.93
CA SER A 54 5.55 0.17 -23.79
C SER A 54 4.37 -0.02 -22.85
N PHE A 55 4.59 0.16 -21.56
CA PHE A 55 3.53 0.21 -20.55
C PHE A 55 3.85 1.34 -19.57
N PHE A 56 2.92 2.27 -19.45
CA PHE A 56 3.08 3.43 -18.57
C PHE A 56 2.16 3.21 -17.38
N PHE A 57 2.70 2.96 -16.20
CA PHE A 57 1.86 2.81 -15.03
C PHE A 57 1.18 4.13 -14.67
N SER A 58 -0.01 4.03 -14.06
CA SER A 58 -0.70 5.19 -13.51
C SER A 58 -1.58 4.79 -12.34
N ARG A 59 -1.37 5.38 -11.16
CA ARG A 59 -2.23 5.13 -9.99
C ARG A 59 -3.69 5.56 -10.19
N ALA A 60 -3.92 6.54 -11.08
CA ALA A 60 -5.24 7.10 -11.36
C ALA A 60 -6.12 6.19 -12.23
N GLU A 61 -5.53 5.28 -13.01
CA GLU A 61 -6.23 4.45 -13.98
C GLU A 61 -6.14 2.97 -13.55
N ALA A 62 -7.29 2.34 -13.31
CA ALA A 62 -7.37 0.98 -12.75
C ALA A 62 -6.61 -0.06 -13.60
N ASP A 63 -6.69 0.05 -14.92
CA ASP A 63 -6.01 -0.88 -15.83
C ASP A 63 -4.49 -0.65 -15.85
N ARG A 64 -4.04 0.59 -15.68
CA ARG A 64 -2.62 0.95 -15.76
C ARG A 64 -1.87 0.77 -14.46
N ARG A 65 -2.54 0.59 -13.32
CA ARG A 65 -1.90 0.14 -12.08
C ARG A 65 -1.85 -1.38 -11.92
N ASN A 66 -2.62 -2.13 -12.71
CA ASN A 66 -2.75 -3.57 -12.56
C ASN A 66 -1.55 -4.33 -13.18
N HIS A 67 -0.70 -4.91 -12.34
CA HIS A 67 0.46 -5.71 -12.77
C HIS A 67 0.10 -6.88 -13.71
N LEU A 68 -1.09 -7.49 -13.56
CA LEU A 68 -1.51 -8.63 -14.39
C LEU A 68 -1.76 -8.25 -15.86
N LEU A 69 -1.91 -6.96 -16.17
CA LEU A 69 -2.13 -6.48 -17.54
C LEU A 69 -0.84 -6.14 -18.28
N VAL A 70 0.31 -6.15 -17.61
CA VAL A 70 1.61 -5.79 -18.22
C VAL A 70 1.96 -6.72 -19.37
N TYR A 71 2.02 -8.03 -19.14
CA TYR A 71 2.39 -8.98 -20.20
C TYR A 71 1.35 -9.12 -21.32
N PRO A 72 0.03 -9.17 -21.04
CA PRO A 72 -0.98 -9.14 -22.10
C PRO A 72 -0.87 -7.89 -22.99
N THR A 73 -0.62 -6.71 -22.38
CA THR A 73 -0.47 -5.45 -23.12
C THR A 73 0.80 -5.42 -23.95
N ILE A 74 1.91 -5.93 -23.41
CA ILE A 74 3.16 -6.09 -24.16
C ILE A 74 2.97 -7.06 -25.33
N ALA A 75 2.31 -8.20 -25.11
CA ALA A 75 2.06 -9.20 -26.15
C ALA A 75 1.20 -8.64 -27.28
N TYR A 76 0.15 -7.88 -26.95
CA TYR A 76 -0.67 -7.19 -27.96
C TYR A 76 0.17 -6.25 -28.83
N GLN A 77 1.06 -5.45 -28.23
CA GLN A 77 1.96 -4.55 -28.96
C GLN A 77 2.98 -5.32 -29.81
N LEU A 78 3.56 -6.40 -29.28
CA LEU A 78 4.49 -7.27 -30.01
C LEU A 78 3.85 -7.93 -31.24
N ALA A 79 2.57 -8.30 -31.16
CA ALA A 79 1.80 -8.81 -32.29
C ALA A 79 1.59 -7.74 -33.39
N GLY A 80 1.53 -6.46 -33.01
CA GLY A 80 1.55 -5.33 -33.94
C GLY A 80 2.94 -5.07 -34.54
N PHE A 81 4.00 -5.31 -33.76
CA PHE A 81 5.39 -5.04 -34.14
C PHE A 81 5.93 -6.00 -35.22
N ASN A 82 5.60 -7.30 -35.17
CA ASN A 82 6.11 -8.28 -36.12
C ASN A 82 5.12 -9.43 -36.37
N ASP A 83 4.94 -9.82 -37.65
CA ASP A 83 3.99 -10.86 -38.04
C ASP A 83 4.34 -12.26 -37.49
N SER A 84 5.63 -12.60 -37.36
CA SER A 84 6.06 -13.89 -36.77
C SER A 84 5.70 -13.96 -35.28
N LEU A 85 5.84 -12.84 -34.56
CA LEU A 85 5.42 -12.75 -33.16
C LEU A 85 3.89 -12.87 -33.07
N ARG A 86 3.16 -12.21 -33.98
CA ARG A 86 1.70 -12.31 -34.05
C ARG A 86 1.24 -13.75 -34.19
N GLU A 87 1.78 -14.49 -35.16
CA GLU A 87 1.44 -15.90 -35.37
C GLU A 87 1.71 -16.74 -34.12
N SER A 88 2.87 -16.55 -33.47
CA SER A 88 3.19 -17.30 -32.25
C SER A 88 2.32 -16.92 -31.05
N ILE A 89 1.91 -15.65 -30.92
CA ILE A 89 1.02 -15.19 -29.84
C ILE A 89 -0.40 -15.71 -30.07
N VAL A 90 -0.89 -15.66 -31.32
CA VAL A 90 -2.19 -16.25 -31.68
C VAL A 90 -2.20 -17.75 -31.37
N GLN A 91 -1.13 -18.49 -31.70
CA GLN A 91 -1.01 -19.90 -31.36
C GLN A 91 -1.05 -20.16 -29.84
N ALA A 92 -0.42 -19.28 -29.05
CA ALA A 92 -0.48 -19.38 -27.59
C ALA A 92 -1.91 -19.14 -27.05
N LEU A 93 -2.63 -18.18 -27.62
CA LEU A 93 -4.04 -17.89 -27.28
C LEU A 93 -5.00 -18.99 -27.73
N GLU A 94 -4.74 -19.65 -28.87
CA GLU A 94 -5.49 -20.84 -29.29
C GLU A 94 -5.30 -22.02 -28.35
N THR A 95 -4.14 -22.10 -27.69
CA THR A 95 -3.80 -23.18 -26.73
C THR A 95 -4.42 -22.93 -25.35
N ASP A 96 -4.39 -21.70 -24.85
CA ASP A 96 -5.06 -21.27 -23.60
C ASP A 96 -5.69 -19.89 -23.80
N ALA A 97 -6.99 -19.87 -24.09
CA ALA A 97 -7.72 -18.62 -24.34
C ALA A 97 -7.75 -17.68 -23.13
N ASP A 98 -7.64 -18.24 -21.92
CA ASP A 98 -7.70 -17.49 -20.66
C ASP A 98 -6.30 -17.13 -20.13
N ILE A 99 -5.24 -17.30 -20.94
CA ILE A 99 -3.85 -17.10 -20.51
C ILE A 99 -3.62 -15.72 -19.86
N GLY A 100 -4.31 -14.67 -20.33
CA GLY A 100 -4.23 -13.31 -19.76
C GLY A 100 -4.75 -13.17 -18.32
N GLY A 101 -5.57 -14.11 -17.84
CA GLY A 101 -6.03 -14.18 -16.45
C GLY A 101 -5.24 -15.16 -15.58
N ARG A 102 -4.25 -15.87 -16.13
CA ARG A 102 -3.40 -16.83 -15.39
C ARG A 102 -2.32 -16.10 -14.59
N GLN A 103 -1.56 -16.86 -13.80
CA GLN A 103 -0.39 -16.35 -13.07
C GLN A 103 0.65 -15.72 -14.02
N MET A 104 1.34 -14.68 -13.56
CA MET A 104 2.32 -13.91 -14.36
C MET A 104 3.43 -14.77 -14.98
N GLN A 105 3.92 -15.80 -14.28
CA GLN A 105 4.84 -16.80 -14.84
C GLN A 105 4.32 -17.37 -16.16
N LYS A 106 3.10 -17.90 -16.15
CA LYS A 106 2.51 -18.54 -17.34
C LYS A 106 2.29 -17.53 -18.45
N GLN A 107 1.82 -16.33 -18.11
CA GLN A 107 1.68 -15.23 -19.05
C GLN A 107 3.02 -14.91 -19.72
N PHE A 108 4.08 -14.71 -18.94
CA PHE A 108 5.40 -14.39 -19.49
C PHE A 108 5.92 -15.51 -20.40
N ASP A 109 5.87 -16.76 -19.94
CA ASP A 109 6.40 -17.90 -20.70
C ASP A 109 5.71 -18.06 -22.07
N HIS A 110 4.38 -17.93 -22.11
CA HIS A 110 3.58 -18.23 -23.30
C HIS A 110 3.35 -17.02 -24.20
N LEU A 111 3.23 -15.82 -23.63
CA LEU A 111 2.93 -14.59 -24.38
C LEU A 111 4.18 -13.78 -24.73
N ILE A 112 5.27 -13.92 -23.97
CA ILE A 112 6.49 -13.13 -24.15
C ILE A 112 7.67 -14.02 -24.56
N ALA A 113 8.13 -14.90 -23.67
CA ALA A 113 9.35 -15.69 -23.89
C ALA A 113 9.22 -16.66 -25.08
N GLY A 114 8.13 -17.43 -25.13
CA GLY A 114 7.84 -18.36 -26.23
C GLY A 114 7.84 -17.67 -27.59
N PRO A 115 7.05 -16.61 -27.81
CA PRO A 115 7.06 -15.84 -29.06
C PRO A 115 8.42 -15.22 -29.39
N LEU A 116 9.08 -14.58 -28.42
CA LEU A 116 10.40 -13.96 -28.64
C LEU A 116 11.47 -14.99 -29.02
N SER A 117 11.42 -16.21 -28.47
CA SER A 117 12.37 -17.28 -28.81
C SER A 117 12.32 -17.71 -30.29
N LYS A 118 11.21 -17.45 -30.99
CA LYS A 118 11.03 -17.74 -32.42
C LYS A 118 11.45 -16.58 -33.33
N LEU A 119 11.77 -15.42 -32.76
CA LEU A 119 12.09 -14.22 -33.51
C LEU A 119 13.48 -14.33 -34.16
N LYS A 120 13.57 -14.02 -35.45
CA LYS A 120 14.83 -14.03 -36.21
C LYS A 120 15.10 -12.65 -36.79
N LEU A 121 15.70 -11.77 -36.00
CA LEU A 121 16.10 -10.42 -36.40
C LEU A 121 17.57 -10.15 -36.02
N PRO A 122 18.53 -10.93 -36.57
CA PRO A 122 19.91 -10.89 -36.12
C PRO A 122 20.50 -9.48 -36.20
N GLY A 123 21.12 -9.02 -35.11
CA GLY A 123 21.76 -7.72 -35.03
C GLY A 123 20.82 -6.52 -34.87
N LYS A 124 19.51 -6.73 -34.69
CA LYS A 124 18.58 -5.67 -34.30
C LYS A 124 18.46 -5.54 -32.77
N THR A 125 18.14 -4.32 -32.33
CA THR A 125 17.76 -4.01 -30.95
C THR A 125 16.25 -3.82 -30.87
N ILE A 126 15.62 -4.42 -29.87
CA ILE A 126 14.21 -4.22 -29.53
C ILE A 126 14.14 -3.65 -28.12
N LEU A 127 13.47 -2.51 -27.97
CA LEU A 127 13.30 -1.82 -26.70
C LEU A 127 11.90 -2.06 -26.13
N PHE A 128 11.84 -2.37 -24.85
CA PHE A 128 10.66 -2.34 -24.00
C PHE A 128 10.76 -1.14 -23.06
N VAL A 129 9.66 -0.41 -22.87
CA VAL A 129 9.63 0.75 -21.96
C VAL A 129 8.58 0.53 -20.88
N LEU A 130 9.00 0.51 -19.62
CA LEU A 130 8.11 0.48 -18.45
C LEU A 130 8.29 1.76 -17.64
N ASP A 131 7.27 2.60 -17.60
CA ASP A 131 7.33 3.87 -16.87
C ASP A 131 6.58 3.80 -15.55
N ALA A 132 7.16 4.39 -14.49
CA ALA A 132 6.57 4.52 -13.17
C ALA A 132 6.20 3.18 -12.52
N LEU A 133 7.11 2.20 -12.53
CA LEU A 133 6.85 0.85 -11.97
C LEU A 133 6.35 0.89 -10.50
N ASP A 134 6.73 1.90 -9.72
CA ASP A 134 6.25 2.16 -8.36
C ASP A 134 4.75 2.56 -8.26
N GLU A 135 4.10 2.78 -9.39
CA GLU A 135 2.66 3.03 -9.50
C GLU A 135 1.82 1.76 -9.71
N CYS A 136 2.46 0.60 -9.62
CA CYS A 136 1.84 -0.72 -9.59
C CYS A 136 0.97 -0.93 -8.32
N ASP A 137 -0.14 -1.64 -8.47
CA ASP A 137 -1.12 -1.96 -7.42
C ASP A 137 -0.58 -2.88 -6.32
N LEU A 138 0.30 -3.81 -6.69
CA LEU A 138 0.93 -4.76 -5.80
C LEU A 138 2.46 -4.69 -5.94
N ALA A 139 3.14 -4.45 -4.81
CA ALA A 139 4.59 -4.49 -4.75
C ALA A 139 5.15 -5.82 -5.29
N THR A 140 4.55 -6.95 -4.91
CA THR A 140 4.94 -8.30 -5.39
C THR A 140 4.84 -8.45 -6.91
N GLY A 141 3.93 -7.73 -7.58
CA GLY A 141 3.82 -7.71 -9.04
C GLY A 141 4.98 -7.00 -9.71
N ALA A 142 5.34 -5.80 -9.24
CA ALA A 142 6.49 -5.04 -9.75
C ALA A 142 7.80 -5.84 -9.64
N VAL A 143 7.96 -6.53 -8.53
CA VAL A 143 9.07 -7.43 -8.19
C VAL A 143 9.17 -8.61 -9.16
N GLU A 144 8.05 -9.27 -9.41
CA GLU A 144 7.97 -10.41 -10.33
C GLU A 144 8.36 -9.95 -11.75
N ILE A 145 7.87 -8.80 -12.19
CA ILE A 145 8.20 -8.21 -13.50
C ILE A 145 9.71 -7.98 -13.62
N LEU A 146 10.32 -7.33 -12.63
CA LEU A 146 11.75 -7.05 -12.61
C LEU A 146 12.59 -8.33 -12.63
N THR A 147 12.29 -9.26 -11.72
CA THR A 147 13.05 -10.51 -11.56
C THR A 147 12.99 -11.34 -12.84
N ARG A 148 11.79 -11.47 -13.44
CA ARG A 148 11.57 -12.17 -14.71
C ARG A 148 12.38 -11.57 -15.84
N CYS A 149 12.22 -10.26 -16.06
CA CYS A 149 12.88 -9.59 -17.15
C CYS A 149 14.41 -9.65 -17.01
N ALA A 150 14.93 -9.53 -15.79
CA ALA A 150 16.36 -9.59 -15.52
C ALA A 150 16.99 -10.96 -15.79
N VAL A 151 16.23 -12.05 -15.57
CA VAL A 151 16.72 -13.42 -15.80
C VAL A 151 16.49 -13.85 -17.25
N GLU A 152 15.30 -13.64 -17.79
CA GLU A 152 14.88 -14.24 -19.06
C GLU A 152 15.24 -13.38 -20.29
N LEU A 153 15.19 -12.05 -20.23
CA LEU A 153 15.54 -11.23 -21.40
C LEU A 153 16.99 -11.42 -21.87
N PRO A 154 18.03 -11.42 -20.98
CA PRO A 154 19.40 -11.68 -21.42
C PRO A 154 19.56 -13.09 -21.99
N ARG A 155 18.84 -14.07 -21.43
CA ARG A 155 18.87 -15.46 -21.90
C ARG A 155 18.30 -15.56 -23.32
N ILE A 156 17.07 -15.07 -23.52
CA ILE A 156 16.40 -15.08 -24.82
C ILE A 156 17.24 -14.31 -25.84
N SER A 157 17.73 -13.12 -25.47
CA SER A 157 18.55 -12.27 -26.33
C SER A 157 19.78 -13.00 -26.90
N LYS A 158 20.47 -13.79 -26.06
CA LYS A 158 21.60 -14.63 -26.48
C LYS A 158 21.18 -15.81 -27.37
N GLU A 159 20.04 -16.44 -27.07
CA GLU A 159 19.53 -17.59 -27.84
C GLU A 159 19.15 -17.19 -29.28
N ILE A 160 18.54 -16.01 -29.46
CA ILE A 160 18.03 -15.56 -30.77
C ILE A 160 18.97 -14.60 -31.53
N GLY A 161 20.02 -14.08 -30.88
CA GLY A 161 20.95 -13.11 -31.49
C GLY A 161 20.34 -11.73 -31.75
N VAL A 162 19.33 -11.34 -30.97
CA VAL A 162 18.63 -10.04 -31.00
C VAL A 162 18.91 -9.35 -29.67
N SER A 163 19.29 -8.07 -29.68
CA SER A 163 19.50 -7.30 -28.44
C SER A 163 18.16 -6.89 -27.85
N LEU A 164 17.71 -7.57 -26.80
CA LEU A 164 16.47 -7.24 -26.09
C LEU A 164 16.82 -6.29 -24.94
N LYS A 165 16.22 -5.10 -24.94
CA LYS A 165 16.47 -4.06 -23.95
C LYS A 165 15.21 -3.63 -23.23
N LEU A 166 15.33 -3.33 -21.94
CA LEU A 166 14.25 -2.83 -21.11
C LEU A 166 14.68 -1.52 -20.46
N PHE A 167 13.98 -0.43 -20.78
CA PHE A 167 14.10 0.83 -20.08
C PHE A 167 13.01 0.94 -19.03
N LEU A 168 13.40 1.15 -17.77
CA LEU A 168 12.49 1.23 -16.65
C LEU A 168 12.65 2.55 -15.91
N THR A 169 11.55 3.13 -15.45
CA THR A 169 11.58 4.23 -14.48
C THR A 169 10.82 3.86 -13.23
N SER A 170 11.32 4.30 -12.07
CA SER A 170 10.55 4.26 -10.83
C SER A 170 11.06 5.29 -9.82
N ARG A 171 10.29 5.48 -8.75
CA ARG A 171 10.79 6.07 -7.51
C ARG A 171 11.63 5.04 -6.72
N PRO A 172 12.57 5.49 -5.87
CA PRO A 172 13.32 4.62 -4.96
C PRO A 172 12.44 4.23 -3.76
N GLU A 173 11.32 3.53 -4.00
CA GLU A 173 10.46 3.01 -2.94
C GLU A 173 11.05 1.73 -2.33
N LEU A 174 10.89 1.54 -1.00
CA LEU A 174 11.59 0.51 -0.22
C LEU A 174 11.31 -0.93 -0.66
N HIS A 175 10.13 -1.26 -1.16
CA HIS A 175 9.82 -2.61 -1.66
C HIS A 175 10.50 -2.93 -3.01
N ILE A 176 10.87 -1.90 -3.76
CA ILE A 176 11.68 -2.02 -4.97
C ILE A 176 13.15 -2.08 -4.51
N HIS A 177 13.60 -1.12 -3.69
CA HIS A 177 14.98 -0.97 -3.25
C HIS A 177 15.53 -2.11 -2.36
N ASP A 178 14.74 -2.70 -1.46
CA ASP A 178 15.18 -3.78 -0.56
C ASP A 178 15.48 -5.09 -1.29
N GLN A 179 14.82 -5.33 -2.42
CA GLN A 179 15.12 -6.50 -3.26
C GLN A 179 16.47 -6.40 -3.96
N PHE A 180 16.97 -5.18 -4.19
CA PHE A 180 18.32 -4.96 -4.69
C PHE A 180 19.39 -5.20 -3.60
N ASN A 181 19.00 -5.36 -2.33
CA ASN A 181 19.91 -5.78 -1.27
C ASN A 181 19.78 -7.28 -0.92
N GLU A 182 18.80 -7.98 -1.49
CA GLU A 182 18.55 -9.39 -1.23
C GLU A 182 19.48 -10.29 -2.07
N ARG A 183 20.05 -11.32 -1.44
CA ARG A 183 21.11 -12.19 -2.03
C ARG A 183 20.69 -12.95 -3.30
N SER A 184 19.39 -13.01 -3.61
CA SER A 184 18.80 -13.71 -4.75
C SER A 184 19.08 -13.05 -6.11
N LEU A 185 19.27 -11.73 -6.17
CA LEU A 185 19.50 -10.98 -7.41
C LEU A 185 20.99 -10.68 -7.69
N GLN A 186 21.93 -11.27 -6.93
CA GLN A 186 23.38 -11.05 -7.10
C GLN A 186 23.92 -11.34 -8.51
N GLY A 187 23.33 -12.28 -9.24
CA GLY A 187 23.67 -12.55 -10.65
C GLY A 187 22.98 -11.61 -11.65
N ALA A 188 21.87 -10.99 -11.25
CA ALA A 188 21.08 -10.08 -12.09
C ALA A 188 21.66 -8.66 -12.11
N PHE A 189 22.52 -8.24 -11.16
CA PHE A 189 23.12 -6.90 -11.17
C PHE A 189 23.99 -6.60 -12.40
N ASN A 190 24.55 -7.62 -13.06
CA ASN A 190 25.25 -7.44 -14.34
C ASN A 190 24.29 -7.15 -15.50
N SER A 191 22.97 -7.20 -15.27
CA SER A 191 21.94 -6.92 -16.25
C SER A 191 21.34 -5.51 -16.16
N PHE A 192 21.77 -4.70 -15.18
CA PHE A 192 21.24 -3.36 -14.94
C PHE A 192 22.29 -2.25 -15.05
N VAL A 193 21.85 -1.09 -15.53
CA VAL A 193 22.47 0.20 -15.26
C VAL A 193 21.52 1.00 -14.38
N LEU A 194 21.85 1.15 -13.09
CA LEU A 194 21.13 2.04 -12.17
C LEU A 194 21.73 3.45 -12.31
N HIS A 195 20.91 4.40 -12.75
CA HIS A 195 21.26 5.80 -12.73
C HIS A 195 20.47 6.48 -11.61
N ASP A 196 21.08 6.55 -10.43
CA ASP A 196 20.60 7.37 -9.33
C ASP A 196 20.98 8.82 -9.62
N ALA A 197 19.99 9.73 -9.60
CA ALA A 197 20.30 11.13 -9.43
C ALA A 197 21.11 11.26 -8.11
N GLU A 198 22.41 11.57 -8.21
CA GLU A 198 23.42 11.39 -7.15
C GLU A 198 22.93 11.85 -5.77
N GLN A 199 23.19 11.08 -4.69
CA GLN A 199 22.72 11.39 -3.33
C GLN A 199 23.17 12.77 -2.79
N SER A 200 24.30 13.31 -3.26
CA SER A 200 24.73 14.69 -2.99
C SER A 200 23.93 15.74 -3.78
N VAL A 201 23.50 15.39 -5.00
CA VAL A 201 22.59 16.18 -5.85
C VAL A 201 21.17 16.15 -5.28
N VAL A 202 20.69 15.03 -4.72
CA VAL A 202 19.35 14.95 -4.10
C VAL A 202 19.20 15.99 -2.99
N ARG A 203 20.19 16.12 -2.09
CA ARG A 203 20.14 17.13 -1.04
C ARG A 203 20.20 18.55 -1.61
N ALA A 204 21.08 18.81 -2.57
CA ALA A 204 21.18 20.11 -3.22
C ALA A 204 19.89 20.47 -3.99
N ASP A 205 19.23 19.49 -4.59
CA ASP A 205 17.96 19.64 -5.29
C ASP A 205 16.80 19.83 -4.30
N ILE A 206 16.81 19.18 -3.14
CA ILE A 206 15.86 19.44 -2.05
C ILE A 206 16.07 20.86 -1.52
N GLU A 207 17.31 21.30 -1.31
CA GLU A 207 17.63 22.68 -0.93
C GLU A 207 17.13 23.67 -1.98
N LEU A 208 17.37 23.40 -3.27
CA LEU A 208 16.89 24.24 -4.38
C LEU A 208 15.36 24.26 -4.45
N PHE A 209 14.71 23.11 -4.32
CA PHE A 209 13.26 22.94 -4.34
C PHE A 209 12.60 23.68 -3.17
N LEU A 210 13.13 23.52 -1.95
CA LEU A 210 12.69 24.26 -0.76
C LEU A 210 12.89 25.76 -0.95
N THR A 211 14.04 26.19 -1.47
CA THR A 211 14.34 27.60 -1.73
C THR A 211 13.33 28.22 -2.69
N GLN A 212 13.06 27.54 -3.81
CA GLN A 212 12.11 28.03 -4.82
C GLN A 212 10.69 28.09 -4.26
N ARG A 213 10.20 27.00 -3.68
CA ARG A 213 8.80 26.89 -3.25
C ARG A 213 8.48 27.71 -2.00
N LEU A 214 9.38 27.77 -1.02
CA LEU A 214 9.21 28.67 0.13
C LEU A 214 9.36 30.14 -0.31
N GLY A 215 10.20 30.41 -1.31
CA GLY A 215 10.27 31.73 -1.96
C GLY A 215 8.95 32.13 -2.62
N ASP A 216 8.31 31.23 -3.37
CA ASP A 216 6.98 31.45 -3.96
C ASP A 216 5.94 31.79 -2.88
N LEU A 217 5.95 31.05 -1.76
CA LEU A 217 5.09 31.32 -0.60
C LEU A 217 5.40 32.69 0.03
N ALA A 218 6.67 33.06 0.16
CA ALA A 218 7.08 34.36 0.69
C ALA A 218 6.50 35.51 -0.14
N ILE A 219 6.52 35.38 -1.47
CA ILE A 219 5.94 36.35 -2.40
C ILE A 219 4.42 36.39 -2.24
N HIS A 220 3.77 35.22 -2.25
CA HIS A 220 2.33 35.09 -2.14
C HIS A 220 1.78 35.73 -0.86
N TYR A 221 2.43 35.46 0.27
CA TYR A 221 2.03 35.96 1.59
C TYR A 221 2.68 37.30 1.99
N ARG A 222 3.46 37.92 1.09
CA ARG A 222 4.14 39.22 1.28
C ARG A 222 5.02 39.27 2.54
N VAL A 223 5.80 38.22 2.77
CA VAL A 223 6.74 38.12 3.90
C VAL A 223 8.01 38.93 3.60
N SER A 224 8.54 39.61 4.61
CA SER A 224 9.80 40.36 4.50
C SER A 224 10.98 39.43 4.21
N GLN A 225 11.75 39.73 3.16
CA GLN A 225 12.97 39.00 2.79
C GLN A 225 14.18 39.41 3.66
N PRO A 226 15.15 38.51 3.93
CA PRO A 226 15.27 37.14 3.42
C PRO A 226 14.40 36.14 4.21
N TRP A 227 13.49 35.46 3.52
CA TRP A 227 12.66 34.39 4.10
C TRP A 227 12.41 33.26 3.10
N PRO A 228 12.69 31.99 3.46
CA PRO A 228 13.40 31.55 4.67
C PRO A 228 14.90 31.90 4.60
N THR A 229 15.60 31.82 5.73
CA THR A 229 17.07 31.95 5.76
C THR A 229 17.74 30.71 5.16
N ALA A 230 18.95 30.89 4.62
CA ALA A 230 19.71 29.78 4.01
C ALA A 230 20.03 28.65 5.02
N GLU A 231 20.19 28.99 6.30
CA GLU A 231 20.44 28.00 7.36
C GLU A 231 19.18 27.19 7.69
N GLU A 232 17.99 27.80 7.68
CA GLU A 232 16.72 27.09 7.84
C GLU A 232 16.46 26.11 6.68
N ILE A 233 16.79 26.50 5.45
CA ILE A 233 16.66 25.64 4.26
C ILE A 233 17.60 24.44 4.35
N LYS A 234 18.87 24.64 4.72
CA LYS A 234 19.83 23.54 4.92
C LYS A 234 19.41 22.61 6.04
N ALA A 235 18.84 23.15 7.12
CA ALA A 235 18.34 22.36 8.25
C ALA A 235 17.15 21.49 7.82
N LEU A 236 16.18 22.04 7.08
CA LEU A 236 15.07 21.26 6.52
C LEU A 236 15.55 20.18 5.53
N ALA A 237 16.50 20.51 4.66
CA ALA A 237 17.06 19.54 3.73
C ALA A 237 17.82 18.42 4.44
N LEU A 238 18.58 18.72 5.50
CA LEU A 238 19.21 17.71 6.35
C LEU A 238 18.17 16.78 6.99
N ARG A 239 17.06 17.36 7.45
CA ARG A 239 15.97 16.62 8.11
C ARG A 239 15.13 15.77 7.16
N SER A 240 15.16 16.10 5.88
CA SER A 240 14.43 15.31 4.88
C SER A 240 14.99 13.89 4.73
N ASP A 241 16.22 13.62 5.18
CA ASP A 241 16.93 12.35 4.99
C ASP A 241 16.84 11.85 3.53
N ASN A 242 16.99 12.78 2.58
CA ASN A 242 16.85 12.60 1.13
C ASN A 242 15.43 12.25 0.63
N LEU A 243 14.40 12.34 1.49
CA LEU A 243 13.01 12.12 1.13
C LEU A 243 12.35 13.42 0.64
N PHE A 244 12.15 13.57 -0.67
CA PHE A 244 11.36 14.69 -1.22
C PHE A 244 9.89 14.71 -0.74
N VAL A 245 9.36 13.57 -0.30
CA VAL A 245 8.02 13.50 0.34
C VAL A 245 8.01 14.35 1.61
N PHE A 246 9.09 14.33 2.39
CA PHE A 246 9.25 15.21 3.54
C PHE A 246 9.27 16.69 3.11
N ALA A 247 10.05 17.03 2.07
CA ALA A 247 10.17 18.40 1.59
C ALA A 247 8.84 18.96 1.02
N SER A 248 8.13 18.17 0.23
CA SER A 248 6.82 18.54 -0.32
C SER A 248 5.73 18.64 0.75
N THR A 249 5.67 17.68 1.68
CA THR A 249 4.76 17.73 2.84
C THR A 249 5.06 18.94 3.71
N THR A 250 6.35 19.28 3.92
CA THR A 250 6.79 20.47 4.64
C THR A 250 6.31 21.76 3.97
N ILE A 251 6.49 21.90 2.66
CA ILE A 251 6.03 23.07 1.91
C ILE A 251 4.51 23.21 2.01
N ASN A 252 3.77 22.12 1.80
CA ASN A 252 2.32 22.15 1.86
C ASN A 252 1.81 22.47 3.28
N PHE A 253 2.47 21.92 4.31
CA PHE A 253 2.15 22.19 5.70
C PHE A 253 2.40 23.64 6.10
N ILE A 254 3.53 24.22 5.67
CA ILE A 254 3.84 25.64 5.88
C ILE A 254 2.85 26.51 5.09
N GLY A 255 2.62 26.18 3.82
CA GLY A 255 1.80 26.98 2.89
C GLY A 255 0.30 26.95 3.18
N GLY A 256 -0.19 25.98 3.95
CA GLY A 256 -1.60 25.85 4.35
C GLY A 256 -2.11 26.89 5.35
N VAL A 257 -1.31 27.89 5.73
CA VAL A 257 -1.69 28.91 6.72
C VAL A 257 -2.60 30.00 6.17
N LYS A 258 -3.52 30.49 7.01
CA LYS A 258 -4.43 31.62 6.67
C LYS A 258 -3.72 32.98 6.60
N SER A 259 -2.48 33.13 7.09
CA SER A 259 -1.75 34.41 7.09
C SER A 259 -0.23 34.26 7.05
N GLY A 260 0.46 35.26 6.47
CA GLY A 260 1.92 35.24 6.35
C GLY A 260 2.70 35.26 7.67
N ARG A 261 2.10 35.73 8.78
CA ARG A 261 2.74 35.67 10.11
C ARG A 261 2.81 34.26 10.68
N ALA A 262 1.91 33.36 10.25
CA ALA A 262 1.90 31.97 10.70
C ALA A 262 2.92 31.09 9.97
N LEU A 263 3.47 31.55 8.84
CA LEU A 263 4.50 30.83 8.08
C LEU A 263 5.77 30.59 8.91
N GLN A 264 6.29 31.63 9.57
CA GLN A 264 7.47 31.50 10.44
C GLN A 264 7.19 30.59 11.63
N HIS A 265 6.00 30.69 12.23
CA HIS A 265 5.64 29.84 13.37
C HIS A 265 5.60 28.35 13.00
N ARG A 266 5.09 27.99 11.81
CA ARG A 266 5.12 26.60 11.33
C ARG A 266 6.53 26.14 10.96
N LEU A 267 7.33 27.02 10.35
CA LEU A 267 8.75 26.75 10.06
C LEU A 267 9.56 26.48 11.34
N ASP A 268 9.44 27.37 12.35
CA ASP A 268 10.13 27.24 13.64
C ASP A 268 9.78 25.93 14.35
N ARG A 269 8.52 25.51 14.26
CA ARG A 269 8.06 24.24 14.86
C ARG A 269 8.69 23.02 14.18
N LEU A 270 8.83 23.03 12.86
CA LEU A 270 9.49 21.95 12.12
C LEU A 270 11.00 21.87 12.38
N LEU A 271 11.61 23.01 12.69
CA LEU A 271 13.04 23.10 13.00
C LEU A 271 13.38 22.72 14.44
N LYS A 272 12.40 22.62 15.35
CA LYS A 272 12.64 22.18 16.73
C LYS A 272 13.17 20.73 16.74
N PRO A 273 14.22 20.43 17.53
CA PRO A 273 14.74 19.07 17.65
C PRO A 273 13.70 18.16 18.32
N ASP A 274 13.53 16.96 17.80
CA ASP A 274 12.61 15.96 18.34
C ASP A 274 13.20 15.35 19.63
N PRO A 275 12.50 15.40 20.78
CA PRO A 275 13.00 14.84 22.03
C PRO A 275 13.04 13.30 22.05
N ASN A 276 12.33 12.63 21.14
CA ASN A 276 12.30 11.17 21.07
C ASN A 276 13.09 10.69 19.87
N ASN A 277 14.34 10.26 20.12
CA ASN A 277 15.16 9.54 19.15
C ASN A 277 14.51 8.18 18.82
N SER A 278 13.53 8.18 17.92
CA SER A 278 12.99 6.96 17.33
C SER A 278 13.96 6.41 16.27
N THR A 279 14.23 5.11 16.35
CA THR A 279 15.21 4.36 15.55
C THR A 279 14.69 3.88 14.18
N SER A 280 13.57 4.42 13.67
CA SER A 280 13.02 4.01 12.36
C SER A 280 13.65 4.83 11.22
N ALA A 281 13.81 4.20 10.04
CA ALA A 281 14.26 4.88 8.82
C ALA A 281 13.33 6.01 8.35
N TYR A 282 12.15 6.15 8.97
CA TYR A 282 11.12 7.14 8.66
C TYR A 282 10.84 8.12 9.81
N ALA A 283 11.64 8.10 10.88
CA ALA A 283 11.37 8.84 12.11
C ALA A 283 11.02 10.33 11.87
N GLN A 284 11.75 10.98 10.95
CA GLN A 284 11.54 12.40 10.66
C GLN A 284 10.24 12.67 9.89
N LEU A 285 9.86 11.76 8.98
CA LEU A 285 8.61 11.83 8.25
C LEU A 285 7.41 11.48 9.15
N ASP A 286 7.58 10.52 10.06
CA ASP A 286 6.59 10.14 11.08
C ASP A 286 6.30 11.32 12.01
N ALA A 287 7.35 11.99 12.50
CA ALA A 287 7.23 13.19 13.31
C ALA A 287 6.48 14.31 12.57
N LEU A 288 6.75 14.50 11.27
CA LEU A 288 6.03 15.46 10.44
C LEU A 288 4.54 15.11 10.32
N TYR A 289 4.19 13.84 10.08
CA TYR A 289 2.80 13.40 10.02
C TYR A 289 2.07 13.57 11.36
N CYS A 290 2.71 13.16 12.46
CA CYS A 290 2.20 13.42 13.81
C CYS A 290 1.91 14.91 14.02
N GLN A 291 2.83 15.78 13.61
CA GLN A 291 2.66 17.21 13.79
C GLN A 291 1.50 17.77 12.95
N VAL A 292 1.39 17.37 11.69
CA VAL A 292 0.26 17.77 10.82
C VAL A 292 -1.06 17.37 11.45
N LEU A 293 -1.17 16.13 11.96
CA LEU A 293 -2.40 15.62 12.57
C LEU A 293 -2.76 16.33 13.88
N VAL A 294 -1.78 16.56 14.76
CA VAL A 294 -1.99 17.30 16.01
C VAL A 294 -2.41 18.74 15.73
N ASP A 295 -1.82 19.39 14.73
CA ASP A 295 -2.17 20.75 14.37
C ASP A 295 -3.56 20.85 13.75
N ALA A 296 -3.89 19.95 12.83
CA ALA A 296 -5.22 19.88 12.27
C ALA A 296 -6.28 19.61 13.36
N GLU A 297 -6.05 18.67 14.28
CA GLU A 297 -6.99 18.39 15.38
C GLU A 297 -7.16 19.58 16.34
N ASN A 298 -6.12 20.39 16.57
CA ASN A 298 -6.16 21.56 17.44
C ASN A 298 -6.72 22.82 16.79
N GLU A 299 -6.65 22.95 15.46
CA GLU A 299 -7.15 24.09 14.69
C GLU A 299 -8.65 23.97 14.33
N LEU A 300 -9.29 22.84 14.65
CA LEU A 300 -10.73 22.64 14.45
C LEU A 300 -11.55 23.68 15.21
N GLU A 301 -12.55 24.24 14.52
CA GLU A 301 -13.43 25.25 15.09
C GLU A 301 -14.34 24.67 16.21
N GLU A 302 -14.62 25.47 17.24
CA GLU A 302 -15.59 25.12 18.30
C GLU A 302 -17.04 25.00 17.79
N THR A 303 -17.27 25.29 16.51
CA THR A 303 -18.57 25.24 15.82
C THR A 303 -19.00 23.82 15.46
N LEU A 304 -18.05 22.88 15.30
CA LEU A 304 -18.34 21.47 15.06
C LEU A 304 -18.91 20.78 16.31
N PRO A 305 -20.00 20.00 16.21
CA PRO A 305 -20.40 19.09 17.29
C PRO A 305 -19.31 18.01 17.46
N ASN A 306 -18.71 17.97 18.65
CA ASN A 306 -17.58 17.09 19.01
C ASN A 306 -16.42 17.09 17.98
N PRO A 307 -15.64 18.19 17.87
CA PRO A 307 -14.68 18.39 16.77
C PRO A 307 -13.67 17.24 16.64
N LYS A 308 -13.10 16.78 17.75
CA LYS A 308 -12.11 15.69 17.76
C LYS A 308 -12.68 14.35 17.32
N GLU A 309 -13.91 14.04 17.73
CA GLU A 309 -14.57 12.79 17.37
C GLU A 309 -14.91 12.79 15.89
N THR A 310 -15.45 13.91 15.38
CA THR A 310 -15.77 14.11 13.97
C THR A 310 -14.50 14.02 13.11
N PHE A 311 -13.43 14.70 13.50
CA PHE A 311 -12.13 14.63 12.81
C PHE A 311 -11.59 13.21 12.71
N ARG A 312 -11.57 12.47 13.83
CA ARG A 312 -11.09 11.08 13.85
C ARG A 312 -11.98 10.19 13.02
N LYS A 313 -13.30 10.27 13.17
CA LYS A 313 -14.26 9.46 12.40
C LYS A 313 -14.08 9.67 10.89
N VAL A 314 -13.91 10.91 10.45
CA VAL A 314 -13.68 11.26 9.03
C VAL A 314 -12.32 10.70 8.57
N LEU A 315 -11.24 10.96 9.30
CA LEU A 315 -9.90 10.49 8.96
C LEU A 315 -9.82 8.95 8.91
N GLU A 316 -10.35 8.28 9.92
CA GLU A 316 -10.40 6.82 10.02
C GLU A 316 -11.14 6.21 8.83
N THR A 317 -12.27 6.80 8.46
CA THR A 317 -13.05 6.35 7.31
C THR A 317 -12.27 6.53 6.01
N ILE A 318 -11.62 7.67 5.80
CA ILE A 318 -10.79 7.92 4.61
C ILE A 318 -9.66 6.90 4.50
N VAL A 319 -9.04 6.52 5.62
CA VAL A 319 -7.96 5.53 5.64
C VAL A 319 -8.50 4.11 5.42
N LEU A 320 -9.63 3.74 6.01
CA LEU A 320 -10.19 2.38 5.92
C LEU A 320 -10.91 2.07 4.61
N LEU A 321 -11.35 3.10 3.87
CA LEU A 321 -12.06 2.92 2.62
C LEU A 321 -11.17 2.25 1.56
N LEU A 322 -11.60 1.09 1.07
CA LEU A 322 -10.94 0.41 -0.05
C LEU A 322 -10.93 1.26 -1.33
N ASN A 323 -11.98 2.05 -1.54
CA ASN A 323 -12.10 3.00 -2.65
C ASN A 323 -12.38 4.41 -2.11
N PRO A 324 -11.58 5.42 -2.47
CA PRO A 324 -11.84 6.81 -2.11
C PRO A 324 -13.24 7.27 -2.51
N LEU A 325 -13.91 8.02 -1.64
CA LEU A 325 -15.26 8.52 -1.88
C LEU A 325 -15.27 10.04 -2.15
N PRO A 326 -16.24 10.54 -2.93
CA PRO A 326 -16.54 11.97 -3.02
C PRO A 326 -16.97 12.53 -1.66
N VAL A 327 -16.82 13.84 -1.48
CA VAL A 327 -17.20 14.55 -0.23
C VAL A 327 -18.68 14.30 0.10
N THR A 328 -19.54 14.33 -0.92
CA THR A 328 -20.99 14.07 -0.79
C THR A 328 -21.27 12.68 -0.24
N SER A 329 -20.68 11.64 -0.83
CA SER A 329 -20.86 10.25 -0.41
C SER A 329 -20.26 9.99 0.97
N LEU A 330 -19.14 10.66 1.31
CA LEU A 330 -18.53 10.52 2.63
C LEU A 330 -19.38 11.17 3.73
N ALA A 331 -19.98 12.33 3.44
CA ALA A 331 -20.93 13.00 4.32
C ALA A 331 -22.18 12.13 4.57
N GLU A 332 -22.75 11.55 3.51
CA GLU A 332 -23.87 10.62 3.61
C GLU A 332 -23.52 9.37 4.43
N LEU A 333 -22.37 8.74 4.15
CA LEU A 333 -21.90 7.54 4.86
C LEU A 333 -21.73 7.78 6.36
N LEU A 334 -21.20 8.95 6.73
CA LEU A 334 -20.90 9.30 8.12
C LEU A 334 -22.07 9.96 8.85
N SER A 335 -23.16 10.24 8.13
CA SER A 335 -24.30 11.04 8.62
C SER A 335 -23.86 12.39 9.17
N LEU A 336 -22.99 13.07 8.41
CA LEU A 336 -22.44 14.40 8.71
C LEU A 336 -22.87 15.39 7.63
N GLU A 337 -22.82 16.69 7.93
CA GLU A 337 -22.96 17.69 6.87
C GLU A 337 -21.68 17.74 6.02
N MET A 338 -21.82 18.13 4.74
CA MET A 338 -20.65 18.28 3.86
C MET A 338 -19.63 19.27 4.43
N ASP A 339 -20.12 20.34 5.07
CA ASP A 339 -19.28 21.36 5.68
C ASP A 339 -18.46 20.79 6.86
N ASP A 340 -19.03 19.85 7.62
CA ASP A 340 -18.32 19.17 8.71
C ASP A 340 -17.15 18.34 8.18
N VAL A 341 -17.37 17.61 7.08
CA VAL A 341 -16.34 16.80 6.41
C VAL A 341 -15.22 17.68 5.84
N LEU A 342 -15.59 18.81 5.22
CA LEU A 342 -14.62 19.76 4.69
C LEU A 342 -13.82 20.44 5.80
N THR A 343 -14.47 20.83 6.89
CA THR A 343 -13.82 21.43 8.05
C THR A 343 -12.85 20.43 8.70
N ALA A 344 -13.27 19.17 8.87
CA ALA A 344 -12.43 18.11 9.43
C ALA A 344 -11.20 17.79 8.56
N THR A 345 -11.27 17.98 7.25
CA THR A 345 -10.18 17.64 6.33
C THR A 345 -9.35 18.84 5.88
N GLN A 346 -9.82 20.07 6.10
CA GLN A 346 -9.25 21.29 5.52
C GLN A 346 -7.76 21.49 5.81
N ASP A 347 -7.32 21.22 7.03
CA ASP A 347 -5.93 21.41 7.45
C ASP A 347 -5.04 20.18 7.16
N LEU A 348 -5.63 19.13 6.58
CA LEU A 348 -4.93 17.94 6.11
C LEU A 348 -4.55 18.02 4.63
N ARG A 349 -4.70 19.17 3.96
CA ARG A 349 -4.31 19.34 2.54
C ARG A 349 -2.84 19.02 2.23
N SER A 350 -1.98 19.00 3.24
CA SER A 350 -0.59 18.57 3.08
C SER A 350 -0.43 17.06 2.91
N ILE A 351 -1.43 16.27 3.31
CA ILE A 351 -1.42 14.80 3.29
C ILE A 351 -2.64 14.17 2.60
N LEU A 352 -3.70 14.95 2.35
CA LEU A 352 -4.89 14.58 1.61
C LEU A 352 -5.04 15.49 0.39
N ILE A 353 -5.46 14.91 -0.72
CA ILE A 353 -5.92 15.63 -1.89
C ILE A 353 -7.43 15.84 -1.72
N ILE A 354 -7.82 17.11 -1.58
CA ILE A 354 -9.20 17.52 -1.39
C ILE A 354 -9.64 18.26 -2.66
N PRO A 355 -10.76 17.87 -3.29
CA PRO A 355 -11.26 18.55 -4.47
C PRO A 355 -11.54 20.05 -4.22
N ASP A 356 -11.18 20.91 -5.18
CA ASP A 356 -11.52 22.35 -5.12
C ASP A 356 -13.02 22.61 -5.19
N ASP A 357 -13.75 21.75 -5.92
CA ASP A 357 -15.20 21.74 -5.99
C ASP A 357 -15.73 20.53 -5.18
N PRO A 358 -16.28 20.77 -3.97
CA PRO A 358 -16.76 19.70 -3.09
C PRO A 358 -18.04 19.04 -3.59
N THR A 359 -18.73 19.61 -4.57
CA THR A 359 -19.93 19.03 -5.19
C THR A 359 -19.61 18.15 -6.39
N SER A 360 -18.35 18.16 -6.84
CA SER A 360 -17.88 17.33 -7.95
C SER A 360 -17.77 15.85 -7.55
N SER A 361 -17.78 14.95 -8.54
CA SER A 361 -17.55 13.51 -8.33
C SER A 361 -16.10 13.15 -8.00
N LYS A 362 -15.24 14.14 -7.72
CA LYS A 362 -13.84 13.92 -7.35
C LYS A 362 -13.77 13.49 -5.89
N THR A 363 -12.82 12.62 -5.59
CA THR A 363 -12.72 11.92 -4.31
C THR A 363 -11.64 12.52 -3.41
N ILE A 364 -11.84 12.43 -2.09
CA ILE A 364 -10.78 12.70 -1.11
C ILE A 364 -9.87 11.48 -1.05
N HIS A 365 -8.57 11.66 -1.29
CA HIS A 365 -7.61 10.56 -1.24
C HIS A 365 -6.30 10.98 -0.60
N ILE A 366 -5.58 9.99 -0.07
CA ILE A 366 -4.29 10.20 0.58
C ILE A 366 -3.25 10.62 -0.48
N PHE A 367 -2.53 11.70 -0.20
CA PHE A 367 -1.51 12.28 -1.08
C PHE A 367 -0.30 11.34 -1.25
N HIS A 368 0.10 10.63 -0.19
CA HIS A 368 1.22 9.70 -0.25
C HIS A 368 0.96 8.43 0.59
N PRO A 369 1.17 7.21 0.04
CA PRO A 369 0.94 5.94 0.77
C PRO A 369 1.71 5.82 2.08
N SER A 370 2.88 6.46 2.22
CA SER A 370 3.62 6.41 3.48
C SER A 370 2.85 6.99 4.67
N PHE A 371 1.82 7.81 4.43
CA PHE A 371 0.89 8.27 5.47
C PHE A 371 -0.12 7.17 5.86
N TYR A 372 -0.64 6.43 4.89
CA TYR A 372 -1.44 5.23 5.16
C TYR A 372 -0.64 4.22 5.98
N ASP A 373 0.58 3.90 5.54
CA ASP A 373 1.49 2.99 6.25
C ASP A 373 1.82 3.52 7.65
N PHE A 374 1.89 4.84 7.83
CA PHE A 374 2.13 5.47 9.13
C PHE A 374 0.96 5.24 10.09
N ILE A 375 -0.28 5.35 9.62
CA ILE A 375 -1.49 5.15 10.43
C ILE A 375 -1.77 3.66 10.71
N THR A 376 -1.45 2.76 9.76
CA THR A 376 -1.85 1.34 9.86
C THR A 376 -0.75 0.40 10.35
N SER A 377 0.54 0.77 10.25
CA SER A 377 1.65 -0.15 10.59
C SER A 377 1.97 -0.16 12.08
N THR A 378 2.00 -1.35 12.68
CA THR A 378 2.50 -1.57 14.03
C THR A 378 4.01 -1.31 14.08
N GLY A 379 4.44 -0.25 14.80
CA GLY A 379 5.86 0.09 14.99
C GLY A 379 6.26 1.50 14.55
N ARG A 380 5.39 2.24 13.86
CA ARG A 380 5.52 3.69 13.64
C ARG A 380 4.78 4.41 14.78
N ASP A 381 5.30 5.53 15.26
CA ASP A 381 4.82 6.18 16.51
C ASP A 381 3.49 6.96 16.33
N SER A 382 2.53 6.37 15.62
CA SER A 382 1.20 6.93 15.36
C SER A 382 0.20 6.69 16.50
N LYS A 383 0.68 6.36 17.71
CA LYS A 383 -0.14 5.89 18.85
C LYS A 383 -1.36 6.75 19.20
N GLY A 384 -1.34 8.05 18.88
CA GLY A 384 -2.48 8.97 19.09
C GLY A 384 -3.57 8.91 18.01
N PHE A 385 -3.26 8.37 16.83
CA PHE A 385 -4.11 8.33 15.62
C PHE A 385 -4.18 6.94 14.97
N MET A 386 -3.69 5.88 15.64
CA MET A 386 -3.80 4.51 15.13
C MET A 386 -5.26 4.06 15.11
N ILE A 387 -5.67 3.46 14.00
CA ILE A 387 -7.02 2.92 13.82
C ILE A 387 -7.08 1.56 14.50
N ALA A 388 -7.45 1.61 15.79
CA ALA A 388 -7.75 0.52 16.71
C ALA A 388 -6.70 -0.61 16.82
N THR A 389 -5.96 -0.62 17.93
CA THR A 389 -5.30 -1.84 18.43
C THR A 389 -6.16 -2.44 19.55
N ILE A 390 -6.77 -3.59 19.32
CA ILE A 390 -7.41 -4.36 20.40
C ILE A 390 -6.33 -5.21 21.06
N HIS A 391 -5.89 -4.80 22.26
CA HIS A 391 -5.05 -5.65 23.10
C HIS A 391 -5.91 -6.75 23.75
N ALA A 392 -6.31 -7.73 22.94
CA ALA A 392 -6.87 -8.96 23.45
C ALA A 392 -5.72 -9.79 24.04
N GLY A 393 -5.46 -9.65 25.34
CA GLY A 393 -4.48 -10.50 26.03
C GLY A 393 -3.99 -9.93 27.38
N GLY A 394 -4.26 -10.68 28.45
CA GLY A 394 -3.50 -10.59 29.70
C GLY A 394 -2.13 -11.29 29.55
N ARG A 395 -1.54 -11.77 30.65
CA ARG A 395 -0.29 -12.57 30.63
C ARG A 395 -0.41 -13.92 29.90
N GLU A 396 -1.58 -14.26 29.38
CA GLU A 396 -1.92 -15.53 28.75
C GLU A 396 -2.38 -15.28 27.31
N GLY A 397 -1.91 -16.09 26.36
CA GLY A 397 -2.03 -15.83 24.92
C GLY A 397 -3.43 -16.07 24.36
N VAL A 398 -3.83 -15.25 23.39
CA VAL A 398 -5.02 -15.51 22.56
C VAL A 398 -4.74 -16.65 21.59
N CYS A 399 -5.63 -17.63 21.55
CA CYS A 399 -5.51 -18.82 20.71
C CYS A 399 -6.35 -18.74 19.43
N VAL A 400 -7.51 -18.08 19.47
CA VAL A 400 -8.48 -18.07 18.37
C VAL A 400 -9.33 -16.79 18.35
N MET A 401 -9.91 -16.47 17.19
CA MET A 401 -10.75 -15.30 16.98
C MET A 401 -11.89 -15.57 15.98
N ALA A 402 -13.01 -14.85 16.11
CA ALA A 402 -14.13 -14.88 15.17
C ALA A 402 -14.84 -13.51 15.11
N TYR A 403 -15.12 -13.03 13.90
CA TYR A 403 -15.91 -11.80 13.71
C TYR A 403 -17.40 -12.06 13.87
N PHE A 404 -18.11 -11.07 14.39
CA PHE A 404 -19.57 -11.04 14.29
C PHE A 404 -19.98 -10.58 12.89
N PRO A 405 -21.14 -11.06 12.37
CA PRO A 405 -21.67 -10.63 11.07
C PRO A 405 -21.92 -9.12 10.97
N ASP A 406 -22.15 -8.44 12.10
CA ASP A 406 -22.34 -6.99 12.17
C ASP A 406 -21.06 -6.19 11.88
N GLY A 407 -19.89 -6.83 11.88
CA GLY A 407 -18.59 -6.18 11.70
C GLY A 407 -18.17 -5.24 12.84
N GLN A 408 -19.03 -5.02 13.83
CA GLN A 408 -18.79 -4.11 14.95
C GLN A 408 -18.20 -4.83 16.15
N ARG A 409 -18.29 -6.16 16.19
CA ARG A 409 -17.81 -6.97 17.31
C ARG A 409 -16.87 -8.08 16.86
N ILE A 410 -15.91 -8.42 17.72
CA ILE A 410 -15.02 -9.56 17.52
C ILE A 410 -14.92 -10.39 18.80
N ALA A 411 -15.02 -11.71 18.69
CA ALA A 411 -14.81 -12.64 19.78
C ALA A 411 -13.38 -13.20 19.75
N THR A 412 -12.74 -13.30 20.89
CA THR A 412 -11.42 -13.93 21.08
C THR A 412 -11.48 -15.00 22.15
N GLY A 413 -10.73 -16.09 21.99
CA GLY A 413 -10.62 -17.15 22.98
C GLY A 413 -9.18 -17.40 23.42
N ASP A 414 -8.96 -17.61 24.73
CA ASP A 414 -7.62 -17.75 25.32
C ASP A 414 -7.30 -19.17 25.84
N GLU A 415 -6.08 -19.33 26.37
CA GLU A 415 -5.57 -20.57 26.98
C GLU A 415 -6.22 -20.95 28.32
N THR A 416 -7.04 -20.07 28.90
CA THR A 416 -7.79 -20.33 30.16
C THR A 416 -9.24 -20.70 29.93
N GLY A 417 -9.71 -20.64 28.69
CA GLY A 417 -11.09 -20.93 28.34
C GLY A 417 -11.99 -19.71 28.50
N ARG A 418 -11.42 -18.51 28.61
CA ARG A 418 -12.16 -17.26 28.58
C ARG A 418 -12.40 -16.84 27.14
N ILE A 419 -13.63 -16.43 26.87
CA ILE A 419 -14.05 -15.80 25.61
C ILE A 419 -14.31 -14.34 25.93
N THR A 420 -13.75 -13.44 25.13
CA THR A 420 -14.00 -12.01 25.27
C THR A 420 -14.51 -11.46 23.96
N VAL A 421 -15.60 -10.70 24.03
CA VAL A 421 -16.14 -9.95 22.90
C VAL A 421 -15.72 -8.51 23.03
N TRP A 422 -15.14 -7.97 21.96
CA TRP A 422 -14.59 -6.63 21.88
C TRP A 422 -15.38 -5.80 20.89
N SER A 423 -15.49 -4.52 21.18
CA SER A 423 -15.88 -3.51 20.19
C SER A 423 -14.72 -3.29 19.23
N THR A 424 -14.98 -3.39 17.94
CA THR A 424 -13.97 -3.16 16.89
C THR A 424 -13.59 -1.69 16.76
N SER A 425 -14.53 -0.76 17.04
CA SER A 425 -14.31 0.68 16.96
C SER A 425 -13.59 1.26 18.18
N THR A 426 -13.89 0.76 19.38
CA THR A 426 -13.34 1.32 20.62
C THR A 426 -12.23 0.46 21.23
N GLY A 427 -12.11 -0.79 20.80
CA GLY A 427 -11.26 -1.80 21.44
C GLY A 427 -11.69 -2.16 22.86
N ALA A 428 -12.85 -1.67 23.33
CA ALA A 428 -13.35 -1.96 24.67
C ALA A 428 -13.90 -3.39 24.76
N GLU A 429 -13.66 -4.03 25.91
CA GLU A 429 -14.32 -5.27 26.28
C GLU A 429 -15.83 -5.02 26.45
N ILE A 430 -16.66 -5.68 25.65
CA ILE A 430 -18.13 -5.61 25.73
C ILE A 430 -18.63 -6.63 26.76
N VAL A 431 -18.17 -7.88 26.63
CA VAL A 431 -18.54 -8.96 27.54
C VAL A 431 -17.42 -9.99 27.56
N SER A 432 -17.18 -10.60 28.72
CA SER A 432 -16.39 -11.81 28.82
C SER A 432 -17.18 -12.95 29.44
N MET A 433 -16.92 -14.14 28.92
CA MET A 433 -17.62 -15.37 29.22
C MET A 433 -16.59 -16.42 29.58
N GLN A 434 -16.78 -17.04 30.75
CA GLN A 434 -15.95 -18.15 31.17
C GLN A 434 -16.80 -19.08 32.04
N GLU A 435 -16.53 -20.37 31.91
CA GLU A 435 -17.25 -21.37 32.67
C GLU A 435 -16.73 -21.45 34.12
N GLN A 436 -17.64 -21.42 35.10
CA GLN A 436 -17.32 -21.43 36.53
C GLN A 436 -17.03 -22.85 37.09
N GLU A 437 -16.03 -23.56 36.54
CA GLU A 437 -15.56 -24.83 37.11
C GLU A 437 -14.08 -24.71 37.52
N TYR A 438 -13.81 -24.93 38.82
CA TYR A 438 -12.47 -24.83 39.39
C TYR A 438 -11.54 -25.96 38.90
N GLY A 439 -10.31 -25.60 38.53
CA GLY A 439 -9.15 -26.51 38.58
C GLY A 439 -8.73 -27.24 37.31
N SER A 440 -9.33 -26.99 36.13
CA SER A 440 -8.92 -27.64 34.87
C SER A 440 -8.38 -26.60 33.87
N LYS A 441 -7.14 -26.80 33.37
CA LYS A 441 -6.62 -26.05 32.21
C LYS A 441 -7.53 -26.29 31.00
N ARG A 442 -8.03 -25.21 30.40
CA ARG A 442 -9.02 -25.21 29.32
C ARG A 442 -8.50 -24.33 28.20
N LYS A 443 -8.15 -24.89 27.05
CA LYS A 443 -7.78 -24.09 25.88
C LYS A 443 -8.96 -24.00 24.93
N ILE A 444 -9.22 -22.81 24.40
CA ILE A 444 -10.18 -22.66 23.30
C ILE A 444 -9.46 -22.96 21.99
N GLU A 445 -9.91 -24.00 21.29
CA GLU A 445 -9.32 -24.49 20.03
C GLU A 445 -10.04 -23.96 18.80
N SER A 446 -11.30 -23.53 18.94
CA SER A 446 -12.09 -22.99 17.84
C SER A 446 -13.24 -22.14 18.37
N LEU A 447 -13.61 -21.10 17.62
CA LEU A 447 -14.74 -20.22 17.87
C LEU A 447 -15.54 -20.02 16.59
N ALA A 448 -16.86 -19.94 16.72
CA ALA A 448 -17.77 -19.58 15.63
C ALA A 448 -18.89 -18.67 16.16
N VAL A 449 -19.33 -17.73 15.33
CA VAL A 449 -20.47 -16.84 15.62
C VAL A 449 -21.62 -17.17 14.68
N SER A 450 -22.85 -17.20 15.20
CA SER A 450 -24.05 -17.45 14.39
C SER A 450 -24.29 -16.33 13.37
N GLY A 451 -24.97 -16.65 12.26
CA GLY A 451 -25.26 -15.67 11.19
C GLY A 451 -26.09 -14.46 11.62
N ASP A 452 -26.89 -14.59 12.68
CA ASP A 452 -27.64 -13.49 13.31
C ASP A 452 -26.83 -12.73 14.39
N GLY A 453 -25.61 -13.19 14.70
CA GLY A 453 -24.74 -12.60 15.73
C GLY A 453 -25.24 -12.76 17.16
N SER A 454 -26.23 -13.63 17.42
CA SER A 454 -26.81 -13.82 18.76
C SER A 454 -26.11 -14.90 19.60
N ARG A 455 -25.33 -15.79 18.98
CA ARG A 455 -24.67 -16.91 19.66
C ARG A 455 -23.20 -17.04 19.32
N ILE A 456 -22.42 -17.49 20.29
CA ILE A 456 -21.05 -17.95 20.10
C ILE A 456 -20.97 -19.44 20.43
N ALA A 457 -20.33 -20.22 19.57
CA ALA A 457 -19.93 -21.59 19.86
C ALA A 457 -18.43 -21.63 20.11
N SER A 458 -18.00 -22.33 21.16
CA SER A 458 -16.61 -22.49 21.52
C SER A 458 -16.23 -23.94 21.75
N LEU A 459 -15.13 -24.37 21.13
CA LEU A 459 -14.58 -25.71 21.32
C LEU A 459 -13.52 -25.67 22.42
N HIS A 460 -13.82 -26.28 23.57
CA HIS A 460 -12.93 -26.35 24.71
C HIS A 460 -12.16 -27.67 24.75
N GLN A 461 -10.83 -27.57 24.77
CA GLN A 461 -9.95 -28.69 25.12
C GLN A 461 -9.67 -28.68 26.62
N ARG A 462 -10.03 -29.77 27.29
CA ARG A 462 -9.72 -30.02 28.70
C ARG A 462 -8.66 -31.11 28.80
N ILE A 463 -7.73 -30.97 29.75
CA ILE A 463 -6.72 -32.02 29.97
C ILE A 463 -7.42 -33.27 30.52
N TYR A 464 -7.16 -34.43 29.91
CA TYR A 464 -7.71 -35.74 30.31
C TYR A 464 -9.24 -35.90 30.22
N GLN A 465 -9.93 -34.99 29.53
CA GLN A 465 -11.38 -35.07 29.29
C GLN A 465 -11.69 -34.92 27.80
N PRO A 466 -12.83 -35.45 27.31
CA PRO A 466 -13.25 -35.22 25.94
C PRO A 466 -13.44 -33.73 25.66
N LYS A 467 -13.19 -33.33 24.41
CA LYS A 467 -13.49 -31.97 23.96
C LYS A 467 -14.98 -31.69 24.08
N GLN A 468 -15.32 -30.45 24.38
CA GLN A 468 -16.70 -30.03 24.58
C GLN A 468 -16.98 -28.76 23.79
N ILE A 469 -18.14 -28.71 23.14
CA ILE A 469 -18.64 -27.48 22.52
C ILE A 469 -19.57 -26.79 23.52
N ASN A 470 -19.27 -25.54 23.83
CA ASN A 470 -20.12 -24.68 24.64
C ASN A 470 -20.82 -23.67 23.72
N LEU A 471 -22.12 -23.45 23.97
CA LEU A 471 -22.92 -22.45 23.28
C LEU A 471 -23.21 -21.30 24.24
N TRP A 472 -22.94 -20.07 23.82
CA TRP A 472 -23.04 -18.87 24.63
C TRP A 472 -24.01 -17.88 24.03
N ASP A 473 -24.71 -17.15 24.90
CA ASP A 473 -25.48 -15.98 24.53
C ASP A 473 -24.52 -14.82 24.27
N ALA A 474 -24.59 -14.26 23.07
CA ALA A 474 -23.77 -13.16 22.62
C ALA A 474 -24.56 -11.85 22.42
N THR A 475 -25.81 -11.79 22.89
CA THR A 475 -26.62 -10.56 22.87
C THR A 475 -26.09 -9.52 23.85
N ALA A 476 -26.47 -8.24 23.69
CA ALA A 476 -26.02 -7.18 24.59
C ALA A 476 -26.56 -7.41 26.01
N GLY A 477 -25.67 -7.71 26.96
CA GLY A 477 -26.01 -8.15 28.33
C GLY A 477 -26.14 -9.68 28.50
N GLY A 478 -26.06 -10.42 27.40
CA GLY A 478 -25.91 -11.87 27.33
C GLY A 478 -24.43 -12.27 27.41
N GLY A 479 -24.14 -13.19 28.31
CA GLY A 479 -22.83 -13.82 28.48
C GLY A 479 -22.97 -15.16 29.21
N SER A 480 -24.19 -15.71 29.17
CA SER A 480 -24.55 -16.94 29.85
C SER A 480 -24.29 -18.12 28.94
N LEU A 481 -23.95 -19.25 29.56
CA LEU A 481 -23.85 -20.51 28.86
C LEU A 481 -25.28 -21.00 28.55
N LEU A 482 -25.63 -21.07 27.27
CA LEU A 482 -26.93 -21.53 26.79
C LEU A 482 -27.03 -23.06 26.80
N GLY A 483 -25.92 -23.74 26.54
CA GLY A 483 -25.90 -25.19 26.46
C GLY A 483 -24.53 -25.76 26.23
N LYS A 484 -24.42 -27.07 26.44
CA LYS A 484 -23.19 -27.83 26.17
C LYS A 484 -23.55 -28.98 25.25
N ILE A 485 -22.81 -29.13 24.17
CA ILE A 485 -22.94 -30.25 23.27
C ILE A 485 -21.80 -31.21 23.62
N GLY A 486 -22.20 -32.38 24.14
CA GLY A 486 -21.30 -33.44 24.59
C GLY A 486 -21.67 -34.77 23.96
N GLY A 487 -20.68 -35.44 23.38
CA GLY A 487 -20.75 -36.81 22.87
C GLY A 487 -19.39 -37.49 22.99
N PRO A 488 -19.28 -38.81 22.75
CA PRO A 488 -18.03 -39.56 22.82
C PRO A 488 -17.14 -39.21 21.62
N VAL A 489 -16.63 -37.98 21.55
CA VAL A 489 -15.82 -37.52 20.42
C VAL A 489 -14.68 -36.68 20.97
N SER A 490 -13.69 -37.37 21.53
CA SER A 490 -12.40 -36.81 21.97
C SER A 490 -11.57 -36.19 20.82
N THR A 491 -12.15 -36.05 19.63
CA THR A 491 -11.47 -35.84 18.36
C THR A 491 -11.95 -34.62 17.57
N ILE A 492 -12.94 -33.84 18.05
CA ILE A 492 -13.42 -32.64 17.33
C ILE A 492 -12.25 -31.68 17.05
N GLN A 493 -12.09 -31.25 15.79
CA GLN A 493 -11.02 -30.38 15.35
C GLN A 493 -11.49 -28.95 15.11
N SER A 494 -12.71 -28.76 14.61
CA SER A 494 -13.23 -27.45 14.26
C SER A 494 -14.75 -27.41 14.32
N ILE A 495 -15.28 -26.20 14.46
CA ILE A 495 -16.71 -25.88 14.46
C ILE A 495 -16.97 -24.70 13.52
N ALA A 496 -18.16 -24.64 12.94
CA ALA A 496 -18.60 -23.52 12.11
C ALA A 496 -20.12 -23.37 12.18
N PHE A 497 -20.62 -22.14 12.27
CA PHE A 497 -22.04 -21.86 12.08
C PHE A 497 -22.37 -21.73 10.60
N SER A 498 -23.59 -22.13 10.24
CA SER A 498 -24.17 -21.72 8.97
C SER A 498 -24.37 -20.19 8.95
N PRO A 499 -24.05 -19.51 7.84
CA PRO A 499 -24.24 -18.07 7.73
C PRO A 499 -25.70 -17.66 7.55
N ILE A 500 -26.59 -18.60 7.24
CA ILE A 500 -28.01 -18.34 6.91
C ILE A 500 -28.96 -19.02 7.91
N GLU A 501 -28.60 -20.21 8.37
CA GLU A 501 -29.43 -21.02 9.28
C GLU A 501 -28.75 -21.08 10.66
N MET A 502 -29.53 -21.28 11.73
CA MET A 502 -28.99 -21.38 13.10
C MET A 502 -28.33 -22.74 13.40
N ILE A 503 -27.76 -23.38 12.38
CA ILE A 503 -27.17 -24.72 12.47
C ILE A 503 -25.67 -24.61 12.74
N LEU A 504 -25.20 -25.34 13.74
CA LEU A 504 -23.78 -25.53 14.03
C LEU A 504 -23.28 -26.82 13.40
N ALA A 505 -22.17 -26.76 12.67
CA ALA A 505 -21.44 -27.94 12.19
C ALA A 505 -20.17 -28.17 13.02
N SER A 506 -19.83 -29.44 13.24
CA SER A 506 -18.57 -29.86 13.89
C SER A 506 -17.92 -30.98 13.10
N VAL A 507 -16.59 -30.95 12.98
CA VAL A 507 -15.81 -32.00 12.30
C VAL A 507 -14.83 -32.67 13.26
N ALA A 508 -14.76 -33.99 13.23
CA ALA A 508 -13.86 -34.82 14.02
C ALA A 508 -12.61 -35.26 13.24
N SER A 509 -11.56 -35.68 13.94
CA SER A 509 -10.29 -36.10 13.32
C SER A 509 -10.42 -37.34 12.43
N ASP A 510 -11.45 -38.15 12.62
CA ASP A 510 -11.79 -39.29 11.76
C ASP A 510 -12.58 -38.89 10.50
N GLY A 511 -12.82 -37.59 10.31
CA GLY A 511 -13.58 -37.04 9.20
C GLY A 511 -15.09 -37.03 9.43
N THR A 512 -15.60 -37.47 10.59
CA THR A 512 -17.03 -37.42 10.89
C THR A 512 -17.50 -35.97 10.99
N LEU A 513 -18.52 -35.63 10.21
CA LEU A 513 -19.20 -34.33 10.25
C LEU A 513 -20.56 -34.51 10.93
N GLN A 514 -20.85 -33.66 11.91
CA GLN A 514 -22.12 -33.61 12.63
C GLN A 514 -22.69 -32.20 12.58
N THR A 515 -24.02 -32.12 12.48
CA THR A 515 -24.78 -30.87 12.50
C THR A 515 -25.72 -30.86 13.70
N TRP A 516 -25.90 -29.68 14.28
CA TRP A 516 -26.65 -29.44 15.50
C TRP A 516 -27.58 -28.25 15.26
N ASP A 517 -28.85 -28.42 15.61
CA ASP A 517 -29.89 -27.37 15.59
C ASP A 517 -29.94 -26.61 16.92
#